data_AF-A0A816GXJ8-F1
#
_entry.id   AF-A0A816GXJ8-F1
#
_cell.length_a   1.000
_cell.length_b   1.000
_cell.length_c   1.000
_cell.angle_alpha   90.00
_cell.angle_beta   90.00
_cell.angle_gamma   90.00
#
_symmetry.space_group_name_H-M   'P 1'
#
loop_
_entity.id
_entity.type
_entity.pdbx_description
1 polymer ?
#
loop_
_entity_poly.entity_id
_entity_poly.type
_entity_poly.pdbx_seq_one_letter_code
_entity_poly.pdbx_strand_id
1 'polypeptide(L)'
;DHNAKGVVNPRGNYGPFKAILDGFEVEPSKTLRMDGVSGPYRVLDKTPDGQLTLDDVFISQTAAPCQHGNNCRDRRNKDHSQQFSHPPRCPLQKANSECEHMDDDVHVATFMHTKKCEKGGECSSTDAAHLNDFDHPDFCKDQSHCCNTDPQHLFNYRHLPACRDGIDCHLLLSSDDKHIKAFRHVKLVCPEDNCCSQIHDESHMRKTIHSFREPCPFTPYSCALFVEFFQSGKKKKCSSEAERHCLQFAHLCPYGRQCKPDEDKHYETTIHIARQLCPQGDQCPNITNEDHLESFAHPGIRDIRLLCQHPGYKCHSRADKKHSTTCRHGQNYDHLTVAPCSNYNADIDFARNQRHLIRNVNTYIETEGWTNKKVRSEVRNWIRALQPVHRCRQEIFESILVHGHVMSRKYMERLNRPTSVAEAVLQHNDVRSIILKHNSPAMRESALRLIRPLVKAEFSKTGADGIVGLDAEDEEQMKIAERRLKVLLNDKEMRAIRECTTNIAQASVALHGAPMGIGYVVDKKMGTNQH
;
A
#
# COMPACT_ATOMS: atom_id res chain seq x y z
N ASP A 1 50.67 22.34 -24.71
CA ASP A 1 51.28 22.27 -26.05
C ASP A 1 50.76 21.08 -26.87
N HIS A 2 50.96 19.84 -26.39
CA HIS A 2 50.39 18.63 -27.02
C HIS A 2 48.88 18.73 -27.30
N ASN A 3 48.09 19.14 -26.30
CA ASN A 3 46.62 19.24 -26.42
C ASN A 3 46.14 20.38 -27.33
N ALA A 4 46.96 21.40 -27.53
CA ALA A 4 46.67 22.55 -28.39
C ALA A 4 47.26 22.38 -29.80
N LYS A 5 47.81 21.19 -30.12
CA LYS A 5 48.47 20.87 -31.40
C LYS A 5 49.52 21.91 -31.83
N GLY A 6 50.22 22.52 -30.87
CA GLY A 6 51.23 23.56 -31.13
C GLY A 6 50.68 24.92 -31.57
N VAL A 7 49.36 25.13 -31.59
CA VAL A 7 48.74 26.40 -32.02
C VAL A 7 49.01 27.52 -31.02
N VAL A 8 48.96 27.20 -29.73
CA VAL A 8 48.99 28.18 -28.64
C VAL A 8 50.41 28.42 -28.10
N ASN A 9 51.32 27.44 -28.25
CA ASN A 9 52.73 27.59 -27.88
C ASN A 9 53.67 27.00 -28.95
N PRO A 10 53.78 27.63 -30.12
CA PRO A 10 54.48 27.07 -31.29
C PRO A 10 55.99 26.87 -31.11
N ARG A 11 56.58 27.38 -30.02
CA ARG A 11 58.03 27.24 -29.71
C ARG A 11 58.32 26.30 -28.55
N GLY A 12 57.30 25.80 -27.83
CA GLY A 12 57.39 24.82 -26.76
C GLY A 12 58.17 25.27 -25.52
N ASN A 13 57.54 25.22 -24.35
CA ASN A 13 58.22 25.51 -23.08
C ASN A 13 59.00 24.31 -22.53
N TYR A 14 58.95 23.15 -23.21
CA TYR A 14 59.57 21.91 -22.76
C TYR A 14 61.08 22.04 -22.55
N GLY A 15 61.79 22.74 -23.45
CA GLY A 15 63.24 22.96 -23.31
C GLY A 15 63.60 23.73 -22.03
N PRO A 16 63.03 24.93 -21.80
CA PRO A 16 63.20 25.68 -20.56
C PRO A 16 62.76 24.91 -19.30
N PHE A 17 61.63 24.20 -19.35
CA PHE A 17 61.09 23.46 -18.20
C PHE A 17 61.92 22.23 -17.84
N LYS A 18 62.37 21.48 -18.86
CA LYS A 18 63.32 20.36 -18.70
C LYS A 18 64.63 20.84 -18.10
N ALA A 19 65.16 21.97 -18.57
CA ALA A 19 66.41 22.53 -18.05
C ALA A 19 66.33 22.95 -16.56
N ILE A 20 65.14 23.35 -16.10
CA ILE A 20 64.90 23.70 -14.68
C ILE A 20 64.78 22.44 -13.80
N LEU A 21 64.23 21.35 -14.35
CA LEU A 21 63.98 20.10 -13.62
C LEU A 21 65.10 19.05 -13.77
N ASP A 22 66.05 19.26 -14.68
CA ASP A 22 67.22 18.40 -14.87
C ASP A 22 68.02 18.33 -13.55
N GLY A 23 68.13 17.12 -12.98
CA GLY A 23 68.80 16.87 -11.71
C GLY A 23 67.88 16.63 -10.51
N PHE A 24 66.56 16.78 -10.66
CA PHE A 24 65.58 16.38 -9.65
C PHE A 24 65.02 14.98 -9.95
N GLU A 25 65.13 14.06 -9.00
CA GLU A 25 64.52 12.73 -9.08
C GLU A 25 63.21 12.74 -8.28
N VAL A 26 62.07 12.59 -8.96
CA VAL A 26 60.75 12.59 -8.33
C VAL A 26 60.28 11.14 -8.20
N GLU A 27 60.24 10.62 -6.98
CA GLU A 27 59.74 9.25 -6.75
C GLU A 27 58.22 9.19 -6.88
N PRO A 28 57.66 8.16 -7.55
CA PRO A 28 56.22 7.90 -7.55
C PRO A 28 55.67 7.68 -6.14
N SER A 29 54.50 8.26 -5.84
CA SER A 29 53.73 7.89 -4.64
C SER A 29 53.42 6.38 -4.63
N LYS A 30 53.69 5.72 -3.49
CA LYS A 30 53.56 4.26 -3.31
C LYS A 30 52.11 3.75 -3.30
N THR A 31 51.13 4.65 -3.27
CA THR A 31 49.70 4.31 -3.18
C THR A 31 48.89 5.10 -4.19
N LEU A 32 48.43 4.44 -5.25
CA LEU A 32 47.40 4.98 -6.15
C LEU A 32 46.00 4.80 -5.54
N ARG A 33 45.25 5.89 -5.32
CA ARG A 33 43.78 5.81 -5.26
C ARG A 33 43.22 5.76 -6.68
N MET A 34 42.31 4.81 -6.91
CA MET A 34 41.77 4.44 -8.23
C MET A 34 40.49 5.21 -8.54
N ASP A 35 40.56 6.54 -8.48
CA ASP A 35 39.39 7.39 -8.66
C ASP A 35 39.41 7.96 -10.10
N GLY A 36 39.27 7.06 -11.07
CA GLY A 36 38.62 7.31 -12.36
C GLY A 36 39.11 8.40 -13.34
N VAL A 37 40.31 8.99 -13.21
CA VAL A 37 40.81 9.97 -14.21
C VAL A 37 42.27 9.67 -14.61
N SER A 38 42.50 9.43 -15.90
CA SER A 38 43.79 9.01 -16.48
C SER A 38 44.45 10.13 -17.30
N GLY A 39 45.71 10.45 -16.99
CA GLY A 39 46.47 11.52 -17.64
C GLY A 39 47.95 11.53 -17.27
N PRO A 40 48.84 12.15 -18.06
CA PRO A 40 50.27 12.17 -17.79
C PRO A 40 50.61 13.16 -16.67
N TYR A 41 49.59 13.84 -16.12
CA TYR A 41 49.62 14.63 -14.92
C TYR A 41 48.44 14.18 -14.06
N ARG A 42 48.69 13.48 -12.95
CA ARG A 42 47.69 13.43 -11.88
C ARG A 42 47.87 14.65 -11.00
N VAL A 43 46.75 15.26 -10.60
CA VAL A 43 46.63 15.98 -9.34
C VAL A 43 45.80 15.06 -8.46
N LEU A 44 46.42 14.39 -7.49
CA LEU A 44 45.77 13.46 -6.57
C LEU A 44 45.01 14.27 -5.52
N ASP A 45 43.83 14.75 -5.90
CA ASP A 45 42.89 15.45 -5.04
C ASP A 45 43.36 16.75 -4.39
N LYS A 46 42.38 17.60 -4.08
CA LYS A 46 42.56 18.69 -3.14
C LYS A 46 42.58 18.09 -1.74
N THR A 47 43.51 18.52 -0.89
CA THR A 47 43.25 18.52 0.56
C THR A 47 41.89 19.20 0.80
N PRO A 48 41.14 18.87 1.87
CA PRO A 48 39.88 19.55 2.19
C PRO A 48 39.96 21.09 2.16
N ASP A 49 41.18 21.61 2.30
CA ASP A 49 41.56 23.02 2.40
C ASP A 49 41.98 23.63 1.04
N GLY A 50 42.05 22.82 -0.02
CA GLY A 50 42.31 23.27 -1.40
C GLY A 50 43.79 23.50 -1.76
N GLN A 51 44.73 23.14 -0.90
CA GLN A 51 46.17 23.24 -1.20
C GLN A 51 46.67 22.00 -1.96
N LEU A 52 47.46 22.26 -3.02
CA LEU A 52 48.18 21.26 -3.81
C LEU A 52 49.60 21.08 -3.25
N THR A 53 50.02 19.84 -3.05
CA THR A 53 51.37 19.47 -2.65
C THR A 53 52.10 18.72 -3.78
N LEU A 54 53.43 18.61 -3.69
CA LEU A 54 54.22 17.88 -4.69
C LEU A 54 53.88 16.38 -4.75
N ASP A 55 53.44 15.80 -3.63
CA ASP A 55 53.00 14.40 -3.55
C ASP A 55 51.71 14.14 -4.33
N ASP A 56 50.99 15.20 -4.68
CA ASP A 56 49.76 15.11 -5.47
C ASP A 56 50.05 15.05 -6.98
N VAL A 57 51.30 15.24 -7.41
CA VAL A 57 51.68 15.29 -8.83
C VAL A 57 52.32 13.98 -9.28
N PHE A 58 51.68 13.27 -10.21
CA PHE A 58 52.25 12.06 -10.85
C PHE A 58 52.45 12.25 -12.35
N ILE A 59 53.68 12.06 -12.82
CA ILE A 59 54.01 12.04 -14.26
C ILE A 59 54.08 10.59 -14.75
N SER A 60 53.05 10.14 -15.48
CA SER A 60 53.08 8.81 -16.10
C SER A 60 54.03 8.80 -17.30
N GLN A 61 55.17 8.14 -17.17
CA GLN A 61 56.12 7.96 -18.28
C GLN A 61 55.70 6.86 -19.26
N THR A 62 54.67 6.06 -18.95
CA THR A 62 54.32 4.83 -19.67
C THR A 62 53.17 4.97 -20.67
N ALA A 63 52.31 5.98 -20.53
CA ALA A 63 51.13 6.18 -21.40
C ALA A 63 51.30 7.39 -22.31
N ALA A 64 51.25 7.16 -23.63
CA ALA A 64 51.32 8.24 -24.62
C ALA A 64 50.10 9.18 -24.48
N PRO A 65 50.25 10.50 -24.66
CA PRO A 65 49.12 11.41 -24.70
C PRO A 65 48.06 11.03 -25.75
N CYS A 66 46.79 11.13 -25.37
CA CYS A 66 45.68 10.89 -26.28
C CYS A 66 45.63 11.99 -27.35
N GLN A 67 45.63 11.59 -28.63
CA GLN A 67 45.56 12.52 -29.78
C GLN A 67 44.29 13.40 -29.80
N HIS A 68 43.25 12.99 -29.07
CA HIS A 68 41.99 13.71 -28.95
C HIS A 68 41.91 14.60 -27.70
N GLY A 69 42.90 14.54 -26.80
CA GLY A 69 43.02 15.42 -25.64
C GLY A 69 41.74 15.46 -24.78
N ASN A 70 41.28 16.68 -24.47
CA ASN A 70 40.06 16.93 -23.68
C ASN A 70 38.78 16.46 -24.39
N ASN A 71 38.80 16.35 -25.72
CA ASN A 71 37.69 15.96 -26.58
C ASN A 71 37.62 14.44 -26.84
N CYS A 72 38.45 13.65 -26.16
CA CYS A 72 38.41 12.19 -26.29
C CYS A 72 37.08 11.62 -25.77
N ARG A 73 36.36 10.89 -26.64
CA ARG A 73 35.10 10.20 -26.28
C ARG A 73 35.34 8.89 -25.52
N ASP A 74 36.54 8.32 -25.63
CA ASP A 74 36.89 7.03 -25.02
C ASP A 74 37.62 7.17 -23.68
N ARG A 75 37.67 8.38 -23.10
CA ARG A 75 38.42 8.65 -21.86
C ARG A 75 37.98 7.83 -20.65
N ARG A 76 36.72 7.37 -20.61
CA ARG A 76 36.17 6.50 -19.55
C ARG A 76 36.30 5.00 -19.88
N ASN A 77 36.79 4.64 -21.06
CA ASN A 77 37.08 3.25 -21.41
C ASN A 77 38.38 2.82 -20.71
N LYS A 78 38.30 1.76 -19.90
CA LYS A 78 39.42 1.27 -19.10
C LYS A 78 40.66 0.94 -19.95
N ASP A 79 40.47 0.25 -21.07
CA ASP A 79 41.58 -0.17 -21.92
C ASP A 79 42.25 1.04 -22.60
N HIS A 80 41.44 1.99 -23.08
CA HIS A 80 41.94 3.23 -23.65
C HIS A 80 42.67 4.08 -22.60
N SER A 81 42.09 4.21 -21.41
CA SER A 81 42.63 5.01 -20.31
C SER A 81 43.93 4.47 -19.71
N GLN A 82 44.22 3.18 -19.90
CA GLN A 82 45.49 2.56 -19.51
C GLN A 82 46.59 2.78 -20.55
N GLN A 83 46.23 2.89 -21.83
CA GLN A 83 47.17 3.06 -22.94
C GLN A 83 47.46 4.53 -23.23
N PHE A 84 46.47 5.40 -23.03
CA PHE A 84 46.54 6.81 -23.39
C PHE A 84 46.22 7.74 -22.23
N SER A 85 46.93 8.84 -22.20
CA SER A 85 46.86 9.82 -21.12
C SER A 85 46.07 11.08 -21.55
N HIS A 86 45.12 11.53 -20.72
CA HIS A 86 44.23 12.67 -20.99
C HIS A 86 44.58 13.90 -20.12
N PRO A 87 44.07 15.09 -20.46
CA PRO A 87 44.27 16.28 -19.62
C PRO A 87 43.59 16.13 -18.26
N PRO A 88 44.11 16.74 -17.17
CA PRO A 88 43.48 16.69 -15.85
C PRO A 88 42.18 17.52 -15.79
N ARG A 89 41.33 17.27 -14.78
CA ARG A 89 40.18 18.13 -14.50
C ARG A 89 40.64 19.52 -14.06
N CYS A 90 39.89 20.55 -14.43
CA CYS A 90 40.17 21.93 -14.09
C CYS A 90 40.17 22.13 -12.55
N PRO A 91 41.31 22.49 -11.92
CA PRO A 91 41.38 22.68 -10.47
C PRO A 91 40.62 23.95 -10.00
N LEU A 92 40.39 24.88 -10.93
CA LEU A 92 39.68 26.14 -10.69
C LEU A 92 38.16 25.99 -10.82
N GLN A 93 37.68 24.88 -11.38
CA GLN A 93 36.25 24.57 -11.41
C GLN A 93 35.83 24.07 -10.02
N LYS A 94 35.18 24.91 -9.22
CA LYS A 94 34.60 24.49 -7.93
C LYS A 94 33.40 23.59 -8.20
N ALA A 95 33.07 22.73 -7.23
CA ALA A 95 31.98 21.78 -7.35
C ALA A 95 30.64 22.42 -7.80
N ASN A 96 30.38 23.70 -7.52
CA ASN A 96 29.09 24.34 -7.84
C ASN A 96 29.22 25.60 -8.72
N SER A 97 30.32 25.79 -9.45
CA SER A 97 30.49 26.97 -10.32
C SER A 97 31.12 26.62 -11.66
N GLU A 98 30.81 27.43 -12.67
CA GLU A 98 31.57 27.44 -13.91
C GLU A 98 33.00 27.94 -13.65
N CYS A 99 33.94 27.57 -14.51
CA CYS A 99 35.30 28.06 -14.40
C CYS A 99 35.35 29.51 -14.92
N GLU A 100 36.00 30.41 -14.18
CA GLU A 100 36.11 31.82 -14.58
C GLU A 100 37.07 32.05 -15.76
N HIS A 101 37.85 31.03 -16.14
CA HIS A 101 38.85 31.09 -17.21
C HIS A 101 38.42 30.31 -18.46
N MET A 102 37.12 30.27 -18.74
CA MET A 102 36.59 29.63 -19.96
C MET A 102 36.92 30.43 -21.24
N ASP A 103 37.40 31.65 -21.11
CA ASP A 103 37.87 32.56 -22.17
C ASP A 103 39.38 32.45 -22.45
N ASP A 104 40.13 31.73 -21.62
CA ASP A 104 41.55 31.45 -21.83
C ASP A 104 41.73 30.15 -22.64
N ASP A 105 42.09 30.31 -23.92
CA ASP A 105 42.32 29.21 -24.86
C ASP A 105 43.39 28.21 -24.37
N VAL A 106 44.41 28.68 -23.64
CA VAL A 106 45.43 27.81 -23.05
C VAL A 106 44.81 26.95 -21.95
N HIS A 107 44.00 27.56 -21.09
CA HIS A 107 43.35 26.91 -19.97
C HIS A 107 42.36 25.84 -20.44
N VAL A 108 41.47 26.18 -21.36
CA VAL A 108 40.44 25.28 -21.91
C VAL A 108 41.07 24.12 -22.70
N ALA A 109 42.24 24.33 -23.33
CA ALA A 109 42.99 23.26 -23.99
C ALA A 109 43.79 22.38 -23.01
N THR A 110 44.12 22.90 -21.82
CA THR A 110 44.96 22.21 -20.83
C THR A 110 44.16 21.43 -19.81
N PHE A 111 42.93 21.85 -19.51
CA PHE A 111 42.08 21.24 -18.49
C PHE A 111 40.74 20.74 -19.07
N MET A 112 40.19 19.72 -18.41
CA MET A 112 38.84 19.26 -18.68
C MET A 112 37.84 19.99 -17.79
N HIS A 113 36.76 20.47 -18.40
CA HIS A 113 35.62 21.05 -17.73
C HIS A 113 34.39 20.18 -17.97
N THR A 114 33.76 19.75 -16.89
CA THR A 114 32.54 18.93 -16.94
C THR A 114 31.40 19.69 -16.29
N LYS A 115 30.21 19.62 -16.87
CA LYS A 115 29.00 20.19 -16.24
C LYS A 115 28.50 19.24 -15.17
N LYS A 116 27.82 19.72 -14.14
CA LYS A 116 27.14 18.80 -13.21
C LYS A 116 25.91 18.20 -13.88
N CYS A 117 25.70 16.91 -13.71
CA CYS A 117 24.43 16.30 -14.11
C CYS A 117 23.30 16.87 -13.26
N GLU A 118 22.26 17.42 -13.88
CA GLU A 118 21.07 17.93 -13.18
C GLU A 118 20.34 16.85 -12.37
N LYS A 119 20.51 15.59 -12.75
CA LYS A 119 19.93 14.42 -12.05
C LYS A 119 20.85 13.83 -10.97
N GLY A 120 22.04 14.39 -10.76
CA GLY A 120 22.97 13.95 -9.73
C GLY A 120 23.20 12.42 -9.72
N GLY A 121 23.04 11.81 -8.56
CA GLY A 121 23.15 10.37 -8.32
C GLY A 121 22.02 9.52 -8.93
N GLU A 122 20.87 10.13 -9.22
CA GLU A 122 19.70 9.49 -9.82
C GLU A 122 19.78 9.41 -11.36
N CYS A 123 20.86 9.92 -11.96
CA CYS A 123 21.05 9.82 -13.39
C CYS A 123 21.17 8.36 -13.85
N SER A 124 20.20 7.93 -14.66
CA SER A 124 20.15 6.60 -15.28
C SER A 124 20.78 6.55 -16.68
N SER A 125 21.37 7.64 -17.16
CA SER A 125 21.94 7.71 -18.50
C SER A 125 23.18 6.81 -18.62
N THR A 126 23.14 5.91 -19.60
CA THR A 126 24.28 5.06 -20.01
C THR A 126 24.97 5.58 -21.27
N ASP A 127 24.48 6.69 -21.83
CA ASP A 127 25.04 7.29 -23.03
C ASP A 127 26.46 7.80 -22.78
N ALA A 128 27.38 7.39 -23.65
CA ALA A 128 28.80 7.73 -23.53
C ALA A 128 29.05 9.24 -23.70
N ALA A 129 28.26 9.94 -24.51
CA ALA A 129 28.38 11.39 -24.65
C ALA A 129 27.95 12.09 -23.35
N HIS A 130 26.78 11.74 -22.80
CA HIS A 130 26.34 12.24 -21.49
C HIS A 130 27.34 11.98 -20.37
N LEU A 131 27.83 10.74 -20.27
CA LEU A 131 28.79 10.37 -19.24
C LEU A 131 30.12 11.10 -19.42
N ASN A 132 30.49 11.49 -20.64
CA ASN A 132 31.64 12.38 -20.81
C ASN A 132 31.29 13.78 -20.35
N ASP A 133 30.26 14.42 -20.87
CA ASP A 133 30.05 15.86 -20.66
C ASP A 133 29.65 16.23 -19.23
N PHE A 134 29.09 15.26 -18.49
CA PHE A 134 28.56 15.48 -17.14
C PHE A 134 29.31 14.72 -16.04
N ASP A 135 29.64 15.46 -14.98
CA ASP A 135 30.11 14.92 -13.71
C ASP A 135 28.94 14.38 -12.90
N HIS A 136 29.19 13.24 -12.26
CA HIS A 136 28.21 12.57 -11.42
C HIS A 136 28.83 12.29 -10.05
N PRO A 137 28.03 12.26 -8.98
CA PRO A 137 28.55 11.96 -7.65
C PRO A 137 29.14 10.55 -7.56
N ASP A 138 29.91 10.32 -6.50
CA ASP A 138 30.45 9.01 -6.19
C ASP A 138 29.35 8.00 -5.89
N PHE A 139 29.67 6.71 -6.06
CA PHE A 139 28.80 5.65 -5.60
C PHE A 139 28.66 5.67 -4.07
N CYS A 140 27.46 5.39 -3.58
CA CYS A 140 27.20 5.23 -2.16
C CYS A 140 28.11 4.13 -1.58
N LYS A 141 28.72 4.41 -0.43
CA LYS A 141 29.64 3.48 0.26
C LYS A 141 28.97 2.15 0.61
N ASP A 142 27.65 2.18 0.86
CA ASP A 142 26.86 1.00 1.20
C ASP A 142 26.45 0.18 -0.04
N GLN A 143 26.71 0.65 -1.25
CA GLN A 143 26.49 -0.04 -2.53
C GLN A 143 25.11 -0.74 -2.61
N SER A 144 25.06 -2.07 -2.78
CA SER A 144 23.84 -2.87 -2.85
C SER A 144 23.06 -2.95 -1.54
N HIS A 145 23.71 -2.66 -0.41
CA HIS A 145 23.11 -2.65 0.93
C HIS A 145 22.49 -1.31 1.32
N CYS A 146 22.67 -0.27 0.50
CA CYS A 146 22.10 1.04 0.79
C CYS A 146 20.57 0.99 0.78
N CYS A 147 19.96 1.11 1.96
CA CYS A 147 18.50 1.21 2.14
C CYS A 147 17.99 2.65 2.24
N ASN A 148 18.89 3.64 2.13
CA ASN A 148 18.51 5.04 2.18
C ASN A 148 17.80 5.45 0.88
N THR A 149 16.62 6.01 1.04
CA THR A 149 15.72 6.47 -0.03
C THR A 149 15.40 7.96 0.09
N ASP A 150 16.08 8.66 1.01
CA ASP A 150 15.99 10.11 1.14
C ASP A 150 16.42 10.79 -0.18
N PRO A 151 15.62 11.73 -0.71
CA PRO A 151 15.92 12.40 -1.98
C PRO A 151 17.28 13.09 -1.99
N GLN A 152 17.70 13.70 -0.87
CA GLN A 152 18.99 14.37 -0.79
C GLN A 152 20.13 13.36 -0.86
N HIS A 153 19.97 12.19 -0.23
CA HIS A 153 20.93 11.09 -0.34
C HIS A 153 21.01 10.52 -1.76
N LEU A 154 19.86 10.23 -2.39
CA LEU A 154 19.81 9.71 -3.77
C LEU A 154 20.39 10.70 -4.78
N PHE A 155 20.21 12.00 -4.56
CA PHE A 155 20.83 13.04 -5.37
C PHE A 155 22.34 13.11 -5.19
N ASN A 156 22.83 12.96 -3.96
CA ASN A 156 24.25 13.12 -3.61
C ASN A 156 25.12 11.89 -3.90
N TYR A 157 24.54 10.72 -4.15
CA TYR A 157 25.28 9.49 -4.36
C TYR A 157 24.67 8.64 -5.46
N ARG A 158 25.50 7.97 -6.25
CA ARG A 158 25.03 6.99 -7.23
C ARG A 158 24.75 5.66 -6.55
N HIS A 159 23.74 4.96 -7.05
CA HIS A 159 23.36 3.64 -6.55
C HIS A 159 23.21 2.63 -7.68
N LEU A 160 23.28 1.35 -7.33
CA LEU A 160 22.83 0.28 -8.22
C LEU A 160 21.31 0.38 -8.43
N PRO A 161 20.78 -0.11 -9.56
CA PRO A 161 19.34 -0.13 -9.80
C PRO A 161 18.60 -0.92 -8.70
N ALA A 162 17.41 -0.46 -8.34
CA ALA A 162 16.54 -1.20 -7.42
C ALA A 162 16.06 -2.51 -8.08
N CYS A 163 16.10 -3.61 -7.33
CA CYS A 163 15.54 -4.88 -7.77
C CYS A 163 14.01 -4.75 -7.90
N ARG A 164 13.46 -5.27 -8.99
CA ARG A 164 12.00 -5.26 -9.25
C ARG A 164 11.21 -5.97 -8.15
N ASP A 165 11.77 -7.03 -7.59
CA ASP A 165 11.13 -7.83 -6.54
C ASP A 165 11.45 -7.29 -5.13
N GLY A 166 12.22 -6.20 -5.04
CA GLY A 166 12.55 -5.52 -3.79
C GLY A 166 13.16 -6.45 -2.76
N ILE A 167 12.72 -6.30 -1.50
CA ILE A 167 13.21 -7.07 -0.35
C ILE A 167 12.85 -8.57 -0.38
N ASP A 168 11.86 -8.97 -1.18
CA ASP A 168 11.38 -10.36 -1.26
C ASP A 168 11.95 -11.11 -2.46
N CYS A 169 12.97 -10.54 -3.12
CA CYS A 169 13.60 -11.16 -4.28
C CYS A 169 14.11 -12.56 -3.93
N HIS A 170 13.64 -13.58 -4.66
CA HIS A 170 14.11 -14.95 -4.46
C HIS A 170 15.64 -15.07 -4.60
N LEU A 171 16.25 -14.32 -5.53
CA LEU A 171 17.69 -14.33 -5.75
C LEU A 171 18.48 -13.73 -4.59
N LEU A 172 17.89 -12.80 -3.84
CA LEU A 172 18.46 -12.33 -2.58
C LEU A 172 18.36 -13.44 -1.52
N LEU A 173 17.20 -14.08 -1.40
CA LEU A 173 16.95 -15.13 -0.40
C LEU A 173 17.78 -16.40 -0.65
N SER A 174 18.11 -16.68 -1.92
CA SER A 174 19.00 -17.77 -2.32
C SER A 174 20.48 -17.37 -2.33
N SER A 175 20.83 -16.16 -1.91
CA SER A 175 22.19 -15.62 -1.86
C SER A 175 22.94 -15.67 -3.20
N ASP A 176 22.30 -15.27 -4.30
CA ASP A 176 22.98 -15.18 -5.61
C ASP A 176 23.93 -13.97 -5.67
N ASP A 177 25.23 -14.24 -5.64
CA ASP A 177 26.28 -13.22 -5.62
C ASP A 177 26.27 -12.27 -6.83
N LYS A 178 25.91 -12.76 -8.02
CA LYS A 178 25.89 -11.93 -9.23
C LYS A 178 24.75 -10.94 -9.16
N HIS A 179 23.58 -11.38 -8.73
CA HIS A 179 22.40 -10.55 -8.58
C HIS A 179 22.57 -9.52 -7.45
N ILE A 180 23.08 -9.93 -6.29
CA ILE A 180 23.30 -9.05 -5.14
C ILE A 180 24.32 -7.93 -5.45
N LYS A 181 25.30 -8.19 -6.33
CA LYS A 181 26.25 -7.16 -6.79
C LYS A 181 25.69 -6.24 -7.87
N ALA A 182 24.60 -6.63 -8.53
CA ALA A 182 24.01 -5.88 -9.64
C ALA A 182 22.82 -5.01 -9.20
N PHE A 183 22.13 -5.35 -8.11
CA PHE A 183 20.89 -4.69 -7.70
C PHE A 183 20.86 -4.35 -6.21
N ARG A 184 20.05 -3.34 -5.87
CA ARG A 184 19.66 -2.99 -4.50
C ARG A 184 18.31 -3.60 -4.14
N HIS A 185 18.21 -4.27 -3.00
CA HIS A 185 16.96 -4.83 -2.50
C HIS A 185 16.35 -3.93 -1.44
N VAL A 186 15.78 -2.82 -1.89
CA VAL A 186 15.14 -1.82 -1.02
C VAL A 186 13.62 -1.89 -1.11
N LYS A 187 12.94 -1.29 -0.15
CA LYS A 187 11.51 -0.99 -0.30
C LYS A 187 11.32 -0.06 -1.50
N LEU A 188 10.28 -0.31 -2.28
CA LEU A 188 9.97 0.50 -3.46
C LEU A 188 9.07 1.68 -3.05
N VAL A 189 9.22 2.82 -3.69
CA VAL A 189 8.26 3.92 -3.50
C VAL A 189 6.89 3.46 -3.99
N CYS A 190 5.85 3.61 -3.16
CA CYS A 190 4.49 3.27 -3.56
C CYS A 190 4.04 4.21 -4.69
N PRO A 191 3.55 3.68 -5.84
CA PRO A 191 3.09 4.52 -6.95
C PRO A 191 1.93 5.45 -6.57
N GLU A 192 1.14 5.07 -5.57
CA GLU A 192 0.01 5.85 -5.08
C GLU A 192 0.38 6.76 -3.90
N ASP A 193 1.55 6.55 -3.27
CA ASP A 193 2.05 7.31 -2.13
C ASP A 193 0.97 7.71 -1.12
N ASN A 194 0.72 9.01 -0.88
CA ASN A 194 -0.28 9.49 0.06
C ASN A 194 -1.73 9.16 -0.32
N CYS A 195 -1.99 8.75 -1.55
CA CYS A 195 -3.29 8.28 -2.01
C CYS A 195 -3.42 6.76 -1.96
N CYS A 196 -2.40 6.06 -1.45
CA CYS A 196 -2.34 4.61 -1.45
C CYS A 196 -3.59 4.02 -0.87
N SER A 197 -4.25 3.19 -1.68
CA SER A 197 -5.35 2.42 -1.17
C SER A 197 -4.82 1.45 -0.12
N GLN A 198 -3.90 0.55 -0.45
CA GLN A 198 -3.44 -0.62 0.33
C GLN A 198 -2.76 -0.39 1.73
N ILE A 199 -3.11 0.67 2.47
CA ILE A 199 -2.58 1.03 3.79
C ILE A 199 -2.75 -0.02 4.89
N HIS A 200 -3.67 -0.97 4.71
CA HIS A 200 -3.93 -2.06 5.65
C HIS A 200 -3.39 -3.42 5.17
N ASP A 201 -2.77 -3.47 3.99
CA ASP A 201 -2.06 -4.67 3.54
C ASP A 201 -0.64 -4.64 4.13
N GLU A 202 -0.41 -5.43 5.18
CA GLU A 202 0.90 -5.54 5.83
C GLU A 202 2.02 -5.92 4.86
N SER A 203 1.72 -6.73 3.83
CA SER A 203 2.68 -7.13 2.81
C SER A 203 3.08 -5.93 1.96
N HIS A 204 2.10 -5.16 1.50
CA HIS A 204 2.32 -3.92 0.76
C HIS A 204 3.10 -2.89 1.58
N MET A 205 2.66 -2.62 2.81
CA MET A 205 3.29 -1.65 3.74
C MET A 205 4.72 -2.06 4.13
N ARG A 206 5.02 -3.36 4.17
CA ARG A 206 6.38 -3.85 4.38
C ARG A 206 7.26 -3.66 3.15
N LYS A 207 6.72 -3.82 1.94
CA LYS A 207 7.48 -3.77 0.69
C LYS A 207 7.63 -2.37 0.10
N THR A 208 6.79 -1.43 0.52
CA THR A 208 6.73 -0.10 -0.08
C THR A 208 6.98 1.03 0.91
N ILE A 209 7.38 2.18 0.38
CA ILE A 209 7.61 3.43 1.10
C ILE A 209 6.48 4.39 0.77
N HIS A 210 6.00 5.10 1.79
CA HIS A 210 4.99 6.15 1.69
C HIS A 210 5.51 7.39 2.42
N SER A 211 5.04 8.56 2.01
CA SER A 211 5.33 9.85 2.65
C SER A 211 4.61 10.00 3.99
N PHE A 212 3.50 9.30 4.19
CA PHE A 212 2.80 9.27 5.48
C PHE A 212 3.46 8.32 6.48
N ARG A 213 3.28 8.62 7.78
CA ARG A 213 3.65 7.76 8.91
C ARG A 213 2.80 6.50 8.93
N GLU A 214 3.20 5.51 9.74
CA GLU A 214 2.45 4.27 9.90
C GLU A 214 0.93 4.55 10.07
N PRO A 215 0.07 3.96 9.23
CA PRO A 215 -1.37 4.14 9.32
C PRO A 215 -1.88 3.68 10.68
N CYS A 216 -2.78 4.45 11.29
CA CYS A 216 -3.46 3.97 12.48
C CYS A 216 -4.26 2.70 12.14
N PRO A 217 -4.15 1.60 12.89
CA PRO A 217 -4.87 0.35 12.60
C PRO A 217 -6.39 0.51 12.66
N PHE A 218 -6.87 1.59 13.27
CA PHE A 218 -8.29 1.92 13.39
C PHE A 218 -8.73 3.04 12.44
N THR A 219 -7.85 3.58 11.61
CA THR A 219 -8.23 4.49 10.52
C THR A 219 -9.02 3.72 9.46
N PRO A 220 -10.02 4.30 8.80
CA PRO A 220 -10.55 5.67 8.96
C PRO A 220 -11.49 5.92 10.15
N TYR A 221 -12.10 4.90 10.74
CA TYR A 221 -13.37 5.10 11.45
C TYR A 221 -13.42 4.65 12.90
N SER A 222 -12.61 3.67 13.29
CA SER A 222 -12.66 3.07 14.62
C SER A 222 -11.73 3.74 15.62
N CYS A 223 -10.97 4.75 15.19
CA CYS A 223 -10.03 5.46 16.05
C CYS A 223 -10.75 6.54 16.88
N ALA A 224 -11.07 6.21 18.14
CA ALA A 224 -11.71 7.16 19.06
C ALA A 224 -10.85 8.41 19.32
N LEU A 225 -9.52 8.26 19.39
CA LEU A 225 -8.58 9.36 19.58
C LEU A 225 -8.57 10.33 18.39
N PHE A 226 -8.60 9.80 17.16
CA PHE A 226 -8.72 10.65 15.97
C PHE A 226 -10.07 11.32 15.88
N VAL A 227 -11.16 10.64 16.25
CA VAL A 227 -12.49 11.24 16.32
C VAL A 227 -12.50 12.41 17.31
N GLU A 228 -11.93 12.22 18.51
CA GLU A 228 -11.79 13.29 19.50
C GLU A 228 -10.99 14.47 18.95
N PHE A 229 -9.79 14.19 18.42
CA PHE A 229 -8.92 15.20 17.81
C PHE A 229 -9.65 15.98 16.72
N PHE A 230 -10.27 15.27 15.78
CA PHE A 230 -10.99 15.86 14.66
C PHE A 230 -12.23 16.67 15.09
N GLN A 231 -12.96 16.23 16.11
CA GLN A 231 -14.13 16.93 16.63
C GLN A 231 -13.80 18.12 17.53
N SER A 232 -12.62 18.12 18.17
CA SER A 232 -12.17 19.23 19.03
C SER A 232 -11.97 20.54 18.25
N GLY A 233 -11.63 20.43 16.96
CA GLY A 233 -11.41 21.58 16.07
C GLY A 233 -10.43 22.59 16.68
N LYS A 234 -10.62 23.89 16.39
CA LYS A 234 -9.83 24.98 17.00
C LYS A 234 -10.38 25.48 18.34
N LYS A 235 -11.52 24.94 18.82
CA LYS A 235 -12.34 25.58 19.88
C LYS A 235 -12.47 24.76 21.17
N LYS A 236 -12.18 23.46 21.16
CA LYS A 236 -12.17 22.60 22.36
C LYS A 236 -10.76 22.07 22.61
N LYS A 237 -10.41 21.92 23.89
CA LYS A 237 -9.14 21.32 24.33
C LYS A 237 -9.18 19.83 24.01
N CYS A 238 -8.37 19.38 23.06
CA CYS A 238 -8.13 17.97 22.78
C CYS A 238 -7.31 17.36 23.92
N SER A 239 -7.48 16.08 24.24
CA SER A 239 -6.56 15.39 25.15
C SER A 239 -5.15 15.32 24.54
N SER A 240 -4.13 15.40 25.39
CA SER A 240 -2.73 15.24 24.98
C SER A 240 -2.46 13.85 24.39
N GLU A 241 -3.23 12.85 24.81
CA GLU A 241 -3.18 11.50 24.26
C GLU A 241 -3.63 11.47 22.80
N ALA A 242 -4.78 12.08 22.49
CA ALA A 242 -5.29 12.15 21.13
C ALA A 242 -4.38 12.96 20.20
N GLU A 243 -3.81 14.07 20.66
CA GLU A 243 -2.82 14.83 19.89
C GLU A 243 -1.57 14.01 19.59
N ARG A 244 -0.99 13.36 20.62
CA ARG A 244 0.20 12.50 20.45
C ARG A 244 -0.08 11.35 19.48
N HIS A 245 -1.24 10.70 19.59
CA HIS A 245 -1.66 9.63 18.69
C HIS A 245 -1.76 10.10 17.24
N CYS A 246 -2.38 11.26 17.00
CA CYS A 246 -2.56 11.81 15.64
C CYS A 246 -1.27 12.37 15.04
N LEU A 247 -0.26 12.67 15.88
CA LEU A 247 1.09 12.95 15.41
C LEU A 247 1.84 11.66 15.11
N GLN A 248 1.68 10.61 15.91
CA GLN A 248 2.41 9.36 15.73
C GLN A 248 1.93 8.56 14.51
N PHE A 249 0.61 8.48 14.31
CA PHE A 249 0.00 7.64 13.28
C PHE A 249 -0.72 8.46 12.22
N ALA A 250 -0.63 8.01 10.97
CA ALA A 250 -1.37 8.63 9.88
C ALA A 250 -2.86 8.23 9.90
N HIS A 251 -3.72 9.19 9.58
CA HIS A 251 -5.17 8.98 9.51
C HIS A 251 -5.73 9.44 8.18
N LEU A 252 -6.87 8.88 7.77
CA LEU A 252 -7.51 9.30 6.54
C LEU A 252 -7.94 10.77 6.62
N CYS A 253 -7.51 11.53 5.61
CA CYS A 253 -7.80 12.94 5.51
C CYS A 253 -9.32 13.14 5.36
N PRO A 254 -9.96 13.98 6.20
CA PRO A 254 -11.40 14.21 6.12
C PRO A 254 -11.88 14.81 4.79
N TYR A 255 -10.98 15.43 4.04
CA TYR A 255 -11.29 16.02 2.73
C TYR A 255 -10.90 15.13 1.55
N GLY A 256 -10.22 14.00 1.79
CA GLY A 256 -9.78 13.07 0.75
C GLY A 256 -9.12 13.79 -0.42
N ARG A 257 -9.66 13.58 -1.63
CA ARG A 257 -9.19 14.20 -2.88
C ARG A 257 -9.40 15.71 -3.00
N GLN A 258 -10.23 16.29 -2.12
CA GLN A 258 -10.56 17.72 -2.12
C GLN A 258 -9.65 18.51 -1.17
N CYS A 259 -8.71 17.83 -0.52
CA CYS A 259 -7.75 18.45 0.37
C CYS A 259 -6.87 19.45 -0.41
N LYS A 260 -6.71 20.66 0.12
CA LYS A 260 -5.80 21.71 -0.41
C LYS A 260 -4.75 22.24 0.59
N PRO A 261 -4.33 21.54 1.65
CA PRO A 261 -3.28 22.04 2.53
C PRO A 261 -1.95 22.01 1.81
N ASP A 262 -1.10 22.98 2.17
CA ASP A 262 0.20 23.25 1.58
C ASP A 262 1.31 23.05 2.63
N GLU A 263 1.07 22.16 3.61
CA GLU A 263 1.96 21.90 4.74
C GLU A 263 2.48 20.46 4.70
N ASP A 264 3.80 20.28 4.70
CA ASP A 264 4.45 18.95 4.66
C ASP A 264 3.97 18.04 5.79
N LYS A 265 3.78 18.60 6.99
CA LYS A 265 3.30 17.87 8.17
C LYS A 265 1.92 17.26 7.97
N HIS A 266 1.06 17.87 7.16
CA HIS A 266 -0.25 17.32 6.83
C HIS A 266 -0.10 16.03 6.01
N TYR A 267 0.82 16.01 5.04
CA TYR A 267 1.10 14.82 4.23
C TYR A 267 1.77 13.70 5.03
N GLU A 268 2.56 14.02 6.06
CA GLU A 268 3.12 13.00 6.95
C GLU A 268 2.07 12.33 7.86
N THR A 269 1.04 13.06 8.27
CA THR A 269 0.07 12.62 9.28
C THR A 269 -1.30 12.27 8.72
N THR A 270 -1.49 12.40 7.40
CA THR A 270 -2.76 12.10 6.75
C THR A 270 -2.62 11.32 5.45
N ILE A 271 -3.70 10.60 5.11
CA ILE A 271 -3.78 9.71 3.95
C ILE A 271 -4.96 10.18 3.08
N HIS A 272 -4.72 10.47 1.81
CA HIS A 272 -5.65 11.12 0.88
C HIS A 272 -6.32 10.16 -0.08
N ILE A 273 -6.86 9.06 0.43
CA ILE A 273 -7.52 8.09 -0.44
C ILE A 273 -8.79 8.73 -1.03
N ALA A 274 -8.83 8.81 -2.36
CA ALA A 274 -9.88 9.50 -3.09
C ALA A 274 -11.17 8.68 -3.15
N ARG A 275 -12.29 9.24 -2.68
CA ARG A 275 -13.61 8.71 -3.03
C ARG A 275 -14.02 9.08 -4.45
N GLN A 276 -14.91 8.27 -5.02
CA GLN A 276 -15.54 8.59 -6.30
C GLN A 276 -16.37 9.87 -6.16
N LEU A 277 -16.22 10.79 -7.11
CA LEU A 277 -17.06 11.99 -7.16
C LEU A 277 -18.50 11.62 -7.48
N CYS A 278 -19.44 12.29 -6.82
CA CYS A 278 -20.84 12.18 -7.19
C CYS A 278 -21.03 12.65 -8.64
N PRO A 279 -21.64 11.85 -9.53
CA PRO A 279 -21.87 12.24 -10.92
C PRO A 279 -22.74 13.50 -11.06
N GLN A 280 -23.53 13.83 -10.03
CA GLN A 280 -24.43 14.98 -10.01
C GLN A 280 -23.84 16.20 -9.27
N GLY A 281 -22.61 16.09 -8.74
CA GLY A 281 -21.88 17.18 -8.11
C GLY A 281 -22.70 17.96 -7.07
N ASP A 282 -22.78 19.27 -7.25
CA ASP A 282 -23.44 20.21 -6.32
C ASP A 282 -24.97 20.19 -6.42
N GLN A 283 -25.50 19.66 -7.52
CA GLN A 283 -26.94 19.56 -7.79
C GLN A 283 -27.53 18.21 -7.36
N CYS A 284 -26.80 17.45 -6.54
CA CYS A 284 -27.25 16.12 -6.16
C CYS A 284 -28.55 16.16 -5.32
N PRO A 285 -29.63 15.50 -5.76
CA PRO A 285 -30.88 15.40 -5.00
C PRO A 285 -30.72 14.56 -3.72
N ASN A 286 -29.69 13.72 -3.65
CA ASN A 286 -29.42 12.82 -2.53
C ASN A 286 -28.44 13.42 -1.51
N ILE A 287 -28.22 14.74 -1.52
CA ILE A 287 -27.27 15.43 -0.64
C ILE A 287 -27.65 15.41 0.85
N THR A 288 -28.86 14.98 1.20
CA THR A 288 -29.31 14.75 2.58
C THR A 288 -29.33 13.25 2.94
N ASN A 289 -29.07 12.37 1.97
CA ASN A 289 -29.02 10.94 2.19
C ASN A 289 -27.64 10.55 2.76
N GLU A 290 -27.62 10.11 4.01
CA GLU A 290 -26.39 9.70 4.72
C GLU A 290 -25.59 8.66 3.93
N ASP A 291 -26.25 7.63 3.41
CA ASP A 291 -25.58 6.56 2.67
C ASP A 291 -24.96 7.08 1.36
N HIS A 292 -25.59 8.07 0.73
CA HIS A 292 -25.06 8.72 -0.46
C HIS A 292 -23.79 9.52 -0.13
N LEU A 293 -23.86 10.37 0.90
CA LEU A 293 -22.73 11.18 1.36
C LEU A 293 -21.56 10.35 1.89
N GLU A 294 -21.82 9.13 2.37
CA GLU A 294 -20.79 8.18 2.77
C GLU A 294 -20.20 7.40 1.59
N SER A 295 -20.86 7.42 0.44
CA SER A 295 -20.42 6.70 -0.76
C SER A 295 -19.72 7.57 -1.78
N PHE A 296 -20.08 8.86 -1.86
CA PHE A 296 -19.57 9.77 -2.88
C PHE A 296 -18.94 11.02 -2.27
N ALA A 297 -17.88 11.50 -2.91
CA ALA A 297 -17.31 12.82 -2.66
C ALA A 297 -18.17 13.89 -3.36
N HIS A 298 -18.43 15.00 -2.65
CA HIS A 298 -19.10 16.18 -3.19
C HIS A 298 -18.24 17.42 -2.97
N PRO A 299 -18.17 18.36 -3.94
CA PRO A 299 -17.45 19.60 -3.77
C PRO A 299 -17.87 20.35 -2.49
N GLY A 300 -16.88 20.73 -1.67
CA GLY A 300 -17.12 21.51 -0.45
C GLY A 300 -17.70 20.71 0.72
N ILE A 301 -17.90 19.39 0.56
CA ILE A 301 -18.33 18.48 1.61
C ILE A 301 -17.15 17.57 1.97
N ARG A 302 -16.92 17.38 3.27
CA ARG A 302 -15.91 16.45 3.77
C ARG A 302 -16.30 15.02 3.43
N ASP A 303 -15.36 14.25 2.92
CA ASP A 303 -15.51 12.80 2.78
C ASP A 303 -15.76 12.18 4.17
N ILE A 304 -15.02 12.61 5.20
CA ILE A 304 -15.29 12.22 6.60
C ILE A 304 -15.96 13.38 7.35
N ARG A 305 -17.28 13.31 7.48
CA ARG A 305 -18.11 14.29 8.22
C ARG A 305 -17.95 14.15 9.75
N LEU A 306 -18.22 15.24 10.47
CA LEU A 306 -18.16 15.25 11.95
C LEU A 306 -19.26 14.35 12.52
N LEU A 307 -19.06 13.68 13.65
CA LEU A 307 -20.21 12.99 14.29
C LEU A 307 -21.17 14.04 14.86
N CYS A 308 -22.46 13.83 14.62
CA CYS A 308 -23.52 14.59 15.27
C CYS A 308 -23.47 14.37 16.80
N GLN A 309 -23.73 15.43 17.57
CA GLN A 309 -23.78 15.36 19.04
C GLN A 309 -25.00 14.58 19.55
N HIS A 310 -26.05 14.46 18.73
CA HIS A 310 -27.24 13.71 19.04
C HIS A 310 -27.23 12.36 18.30
N PRO A 311 -27.60 11.25 18.97
CA PRO A 311 -27.82 9.96 18.29
C PRO A 311 -28.76 10.16 17.10
N GLY A 312 -28.52 9.48 15.97
CA GLY A 312 -29.12 9.84 14.68
C GLY A 312 -30.65 9.95 14.68
N TYR A 313 -31.35 9.14 15.47
CA TYR A 313 -32.82 9.19 15.60
C TYR A 313 -33.34 10.33 16.49
N LYS A 314 -32.48 10.95 17.31
CA LYS A 314 -32.80 12.08 18.19
C LYS A 314 -32.37 13.44 17.63
N CYS A 315 -31.71 13.47 16.47
CA CYS A 315 -31.30 14.72 15.85
C CYS A 315 -32.46 15.36 15.08
N HIS A 316 -33.01 16.44 15.63
CA HIS A 316 -34.08 17.23 14.99
C HIS A 316 -33.61 17.92 13.69
N SER A 317 -32.30 18.17 13.56
CA SER A 317 -31.71 18.80 12.37
C SER A 317 -31.28 17.78 11.31
N ARG A 318 -31.64 16.49 11.44
CA ARG A 318 -31.20 15.44 10.50
C ARG A 318 -31.64 15.70 9.05
N ALA A 319 -32.79 16.33 8.86
CA ALA A 319 -33.31 16.69 7.54
C ALA A 319 -32.77 18.05 7.01
N ASP A 320 -32.08 18.82 7.85
CA ASP A 320 -31.50 20.09 7.44
C ASP A 320 -30.25 19.86 6.58
N LYS A 321 -30.28 20.37 5.35
CA LYS A 321 -29.20 20.17 4.36
C LYS A 321 -27.84 20.63 4.88
N LYS A 322 -27.77 21.76 5.59
CA LYS A 322 -26.50 22.28 6.11
C LYS A 322 -25.94 21.39 7.23
N HIS A 323 -26.83 20.86 8.08
CA HIS A 323 -26.46 19.92 9.11
C HIS A 323 -26.01 18.57 8.53
N SER A 324 -26.78 17.95 7.63
CA SER A 324 -26.42 16.63 7.04
C SER A 324 -25.11 16.68 6.25
N THR A 325 -24.81 17.80 5.59
CA THR A 325 -23.54 17.96 4.85
C THR A 325 -22.33 18.18 5.76
N THR A 326 -22.54 18.61 7.01
CA THR A 326 -21.46 18.85 7.98
C THR A 326 -21.28 17.67 8.95
N CYS A 327 -22.39 17.05 9.36
CA CYS A 327 -22.47 16.06 10.41
C CYS A 327 -23.03 14.74 9.86
N ARG A 328 -22.38 13.62 10.22
CA ARG A 328 -22.91 12.28 10.02
C ARG A 328 -23.75 11.83 11.22
N HIS A 329 -24.83 11.12 10.93
CA HIS A 329 -25.75 10.58 11.91
C HIS A 329 -25.57 9.07 12.00
N GLY A 330 -24.83 8.59 13.00
CA GLY A 330 -24.73 7.16 13.25
C GLY A 330 -26.08 6.57 13.65
N GLN A 331 -26.45 5.41 13.10
CA GLN A 331 -27.61 4.66 13.60
C GLN A 331 -27.35 4.11 15.02
N ASN A 332 -26.10 3.82 15.39
CA ASN A 332 -25.65 3.48 16.75
C ASN A 332 -24.11 3.40 16.81
N TYR A 333 -23.37 4.51 16.94
CA TYR A 333 -21.87 4.51 17.07
C TYR A 333 -21.07 3.60 16.12
N ASP A 334 -21.68 3.03 15.07
CA ASP A 334 -21.02 2.23 14.08
C ASP A 334 -20.41 3.20 13.08
N HIS A 335 -19.12 3.38 13.26
CA HIS A 335 -18.32 4.27 12.44
C HIS A 335 -18.09 3.71 11.01
N LEU A 336 -18.62 2.52 10.70
CA LEU A 336 -18.25 1.61 9.61
C LEU A 336 -18.86 1.91 8.23
N THR A 337 -19.38 3.12 8.02
CA THR A 337 -20.42 3.34 7.00
C THR A 337 -19.93 3.84 5.63
N VAL A 338 -18.63 3.99 5.41
CA VAL A 338 -18.15 4.53 4.12
C VAL A 338 -17.98 3.46 3.05
N ALA A 339 -18.48 3.76 1.85
CA ALA A 339 -18.19 2.97 0.67
C ALA A 339 -16.69 2.96 0.40
N PRO A 340 -16.12 1.83 -0.05
CA PRO A 340 -14.71 1.71 -0.33
C PRO A 340 -14.26 2.78 -1.32
N CYS A 341 -13.09 3.35 -1.06
CA CYS A 341 -12.29 3.84 -2.16
C CYS A 341 -11.90 2.62 -3.03
N SER A 342 -11.65 2.82 -4.31
CA SER A 342 -11.38 1.76 -5.30
C SER A 342 -10.66 0.50 -4.77
N ASN A 343 -11.24 -0.68 -5.04
CA ASN A 343 -10.57 -1.99 -5.08
C ASN A 343 -9.88 -2.56 -3.81
N TYR A 344 -10.13 -2.03 -2.62
CA TYR A 344 -9.54 -2.52 -1.38
C TYR A 344 -9.66 -4.01 -1.03
N ASN A 345 -10.62 -4.73 -1.62
CA ASN A 345 -10.90 -6.12 -1.24
C ASN A 345 -10.74 -7.11 -2.39
N ALA A 346 -10.23 -6.65 -3.54
CA ALA A 346 -10.07 -7.52 -4.71
C ALA A 346 -9.21 -8.76 -4.37
N ASP A 347 -8.29 -8.62 -3.40
CA ASP A 347 -7.29 -9.64 -3.05
C ASP A 347 -7.39 -10.18 -1.61
N ILE A 348 -8.48 -9.88 -0.87
CA ILE A 348 -8.62 -10.29 0.54
C ILE A 348 -9.26 -11.68 0.67
N ASP A 349 -8.48 -12.65 1.17
CA ASP A 349 -8.96 -14.01 1.46
C ASP A 349 -9.74 -14.06 2.78
N PHE A 350 -11.05 -13.79 2.70
CA PHE A 350 -11.98 -13.83 3.84
C PHE A 350 -12.02 -15.19 4.55
N ALA A 351 -11.85 -16.29 3.82
CA ALA A 351 -11.85 -17.64 4.39
C ALA A 351 -10.58 -17.91 5.20
N ARG A 352 -9.44 -17.39 4.77
CA ARG A 352 -8.19 -17.40 5.56
C ARG A 352 -8.30 -16.53 6.80
N ASN A 353 -8.88 -15.33 6.67
CA ASN A 353 -9.07 -14.42 7.80
C ASN A 353 -9.99 -15.02 8.86
N GLN A 354 -11.11 -15.64 8.46
CA GLN A 354 -12.00 -16.34 9.37
C GLN A 354 -11.30 -17.50 10.09
N ARG A 355 -10.52 -18.31 9.37
CA ARG A 355 -9.75 -19.43 9.96
C ARG A 355 -8.74 -18.94 11.00
N HIS A 356 -8.00 -17.87 10.70
CA HIS A 356 -7.08 -17.26 11.65
C HIS A 356 -7.81 -16.76 12.90
N LEU A 357 -8.97 -16.12 12.72
CA LEU A 357 -9.70 -15.54 13.84
C LEU A 357 -10.32 -16.61 14.75
N ILE A 358 -10.93 -17.64 14.16
CA ILE A 358 -11.43 -18.80 14.92
C ILE A 358 -10.29 -19.44 15.69
N ARG A 359 -9.12 -19.63 15.06
CA ARG A 359 -7.94 -20.17 15.74
C ARG A 359 -7.53 -19.29 16.92
N ASN A 360 -7.37 -17.99 16.71
CA ASN A 360 -6.93 -17.06 17.75
C ASN A 360 -7.91 -16.99 18.92
N VAL A 361 -9.21 -16.95 18.63
CA VAL A 361 -10.26 -16.95 19.65
C VAL A 361 -10.27 -18.27 20.41
N ASN A 362 -10.17 -19.41 19.73
CA ASN A 362 -10.13 -20.72 20.39
C ASN A 362 -8.89 -20.88 21.26
N THR A 363 -7.70 -20.52 20.75
CA THR A 363 -6.45 -20.55 21.53
C THR A 363 -6.56 -19.66 22.76
N TYR A 364 -7.14 -18.48 22.64
CA TYR A 364 -7.36 -17.59 23.78
C TYR A 364 -8.36 -18.19 24.79
N ILE A 365 -9.48 -18.75 24.34
CA ILE A 365 -10.48 -19.42 25.19
C ILE A 365 -9.85 -20.57 25.98
N GLU A 366 -9.07 -21.41 25.29
CA GLU A 366 -8.37 -22.57 25.87
C GLU A 366 -7.33 -22.12 26.90
N THR A 367 -6.54 -21.09 26.59
CA THR A 367 -5.50 -20.57 27.48
C THR A 367 -6.08 -19.93 28.75
N GLU A 368 -7.22 -19.25 28.62
CA GLU A 368 -7.83 -18.47 29.72
C GLU A 368 -8.89 -19.26 30.50
N GLY A 369 -9.19 -20.51 30.14
CA GLY A 369 -10.18 -21.35 30.83
C GLY A 369 -11.58 -20.73 30.85
N TRP A 370 -11.98 -20.09 29.74
CA TRP A 370 -13.11 -19.16 29.73
C TRP A 370 -14.47 -19.87 29.81
N THR A 371 -15.26 -19.58 30.85
CA THR A 371 -16.56 -20.25 31.14
C THR A 371 -17.79 -19.34 31.04
N ASN A 372 -17.64 -18.05 30.67
CA ASN A 372 -18.69 -17.04 30.84
C ASN A 372 -19.18 -16.41 29.51
N LYS A 373 -20.49 -16.08 29.43
CA LYS A 373 -21.20 -15.69 28.17
C LYS A 373 -20.95 -14.26 27.65
N LYS A 374 -20.18 -13.41 28.34
CA LYS A 374 -19.95 -12.02 27.92
C LYS A 374 -18.62 -11.87 27.18
N VAL A 375 -18.69 -11.48 25.90
CA VAL A 375 -17.54 -11.20 25.02
C VAL A 375 -16.72 -10.02 25.57
N ARG A 376 -15.49 -10.31 26.04
CA ARG A 376 -14.44 -9.36 26.47
C ARG A 376 -14.15 -8.29 25.40
N SER A 377 -13.65 -7.14 25.84
CA SER A 377 -13.33 -6.01 24.96
C SER A 377 -12.23 -6.31 23.94
N GLU A 378 -11.25 -7.17 24.26
CA GLU A 378 -10.20 -7.53 23.29
C GLU A 378 -10.75 -8.26 22.07
N VAL A 379 -11.64 -9.23 22.27
CA VAL A 379 -12.30 -9.96 21.17
C VAL A 379 -13.14 -9.01 20.31
N ARG A 380 -13.83 -8.03 20.93
CA ARG A 380 -14.55 -6.99 20.19
C ARG A 380 -13.60 -6.11 19.38
N ASN A 381 -12.42 -5.80 19.92
CA ASN A 381 -11.42 -5.00 19.22
C ASN A 381 -10.78 -5.78 18.06
N TRP A 382 -10.58 -7.09 18.17
CA TRP A 382 -10.15 -7.95 17.06
C TRP A 382 -11.19 -8.02 15.95
N ILE A 383 -12.48 -8.13 16.30
CA ILE A 383 -13.57 -8.09 15.31
C ILE A 383 -13.65 -6.71 14.64
N ARG A 384 -13.43 -5.62 15.39
CA ARG A 384 -13.39 -4.25 14.84
C ARG A 384 -12.18 -3.98 13.95
N ALA A 385 -11.08 -4.72 14.15
CA ALA A 385 -9.86 -4.62 13.36
C ALA A 385 -9.92 -5.49 12.09
N LEU A 386 -10.98 -6.28 11.87
CA LEU A 386 -11.16 -7.05 10.64
C LEU A 386 -11.24 -6.11 9.44
N GLN A 387 -10.38 -6.32 8.45
CA GLN A 387 -10.44 -5.59 7.18
C GLN A 387 -10.83 -6.53 6.04
N PRO A 388 -11.75 -6.10 5.16
CA PRO A 388 -12.57 -4.90 5.29
C PRO A 388 -13.77 -5.13 6.21
N VAL A 389 -14.13 -4.11 6.98
CA VAL A 389 -15.45 -4.04 7.62
C VAL A 389 -16.47 -3.51 6.60
N HIS A 390 -16.77 -4.26 5.53
CA HIS A 390 -17.81 -3.80 4.60
C HIS A 390 -19.18 -4.01 5.19
N ARG A 391 -19.90 -2.88 5.38
CA ARG A 391 -21.37 -2.76 5.34
C ARG A 391 -22.15 -3.95 5.90
N CYS A 392 -21.71 -4.50 7.02
CA CYS A 392 -22.42 -5.59 7.68
C CYS A 392 -23.58 -4.96 8.45
N ARG A 393 -24.61 -4.53 7.71
CA ARG A 393 -25.86 -4.05 8.29
C ARG A 393 -26.48 -5.17 9.10
N GLN A 394 -27.36 -4.78 10.02
CA GLN A 394 -27.96 -5.69 11.00
C GLN A 394 -28.45 -6.99 10.34
N GLU A 395 -29.14 -6.92 9.20
CA GLU A 395 -29.70 -8.08 8.50
C GLU A 395 -28.61 -9.02 7.93
N ILE A 396 -27.51 -8.46 7.41
CA ILE A 396 -26.37 -9.24 6.89
C ILE A 396 -25.62 -9.87 8.07
N PHE A 397 -25.43 -9.13 9.16
CA PHE A 397 -24.76 -9.62 10.35
C PHE A 397 -25.55 -10.72 11.05
N GLU A 398 -26.84 -10.50 11.26
CA GLU A 398 -27.78 -11.51 11.78
C GLU A 398 -27.79 -12.75 10.89
N SER A 399 -27.79 -12.59 9.56
CA SER A 399 -27.68 -13.72 8.64
C SER A 399 -26.35 -14.47 8.80
N ILE A 400 -25.21 -13.79 8.98
CA ILE A 400 -23.92 -14.46 9.25
C ILE A 400 -23.96 -15.23 10.56
N LEU A 401 -24.55 -14.66 11.61
CA LEU A 401 -24.69 -15.31 12.91
C LEU A 401 -25.58 -16.56 12.83
N VAL A 402 -26.72 -16.46 12.15
CA VAL A 402 -27.69 -17.56 12.00
C VAL A 402 -27.14 -18.68 11.12
N HIS A 403 -26.38 -18.36 10.07
CA HIS A 403 -25.72 -19.38 9.24
C HIS A 403 -24.46 -19.96 9.91
N GLY A 404 -23.94 -19.30 10.94
CA GLY A 404 -22.78 -19.78 11.71
C GLY A 404 -21.45 -19.72 10.96
N HIS A 405 -21.38 -19.03 9.82
CA HIS A 405 -20.14 -18.82 9.07
C HIS A 405 -20.16 -17.53 8.24
N VAL A 406 -18.99 -16.98 7.93
CA VAL A 406 -18.88 -15.85 6.98
C VAL A 406 -19.25 -16.33 5.58
N MET A 407 -19.89 -15.46 4.81
CA MET A 407 -20.41 -15.79 3.48
C MET A 407 -19.82 -14.85 2.43
N SER A 408 -19.43 -15.38 1.27
CA SER A 408 -19.09 -14.54 0.12
C SER A 408 -20.35 -13.99 -0.54
N ARG A 409 -20.21 -12.93 -1.34
CA ARG A 409 -21.33 -12.35 -2.11
C ARG A 409 -22.03 -13.39 -2.99
N LYS A 410 -21.24 -14.21 -3.70
CA LYS A 410 -21.74 -15.31 -4.52
C LYS A 410 -22.51 -16.36 -3.70
N TYR A 411 -22.06 -16.65 -2.48
CA TYR A 411 -22.78 -17.55 -1.59
C TYR A 411 -24.12 -16.93 -1.18
N MET A 412 -24.09 -15.68 -0.74
CA MET A 412 -25.29 -14.93 -0.36
C MET A 412 -26.31 -14.84 -1.51
N GLU A 413 -25.89 -14.60 -2.75
CA GLU A 413 -26.77 -14.59 -3.93
C GLU A 413 -27.46 -15.93 -4.18
N ARG A 414 -26.78 -17.05 -3.88
CA ARG A 414 -27.39 -18.39 -3.99
C ARG A 414 -28.49 -18.60 -2.97
N LEU A 415 -28.48 -17.90 -1.84
CA LEU A 415 -29.50 -18.03 -0.79
C LEU A 415 -30.87 -17.50 -1.23
N ASN A 416 -30.99 -16.87 -2.41
CA ASN A 416 -32.30 -16.56 -2.99
C ASN A 416 -33.03 -17.82 -3.48
N ARG A 417 -32.32 -18.95 -3.58
CA ARG A 417 -32.89 -20.21 -4.05
C ARG A 417 -33.19 -21.13 -2.86
N PRO A 418 -34.45 -21.56 -2.65
CA PRO A 418 -34.83 -22.47 -1.57
C PRO A 418 -33.97 -23.74 -1.51
N THR A 419 -33.57 -24.27 -2.67
CA THR A 419 -32.70 -25.45 -2.76
C THR A 419 -31.30 -25.22 -2.18
N SER A 420 -30.72 -24.04 -2.42
CA SER A 420 -29.40 -23.69 -1.87
C SER A 420 -29.47 -23.41 -0.37
N VAL A 421 -30.58 -22.83 0.11
CA VAL A 421 -30.83 -22.66 1.55
C VAL A 421 -30.97 -24.02 2.25
N ALA A 422 -31.68 -24.98 1.66
CA ALA A 422 -31.78 -26.34 2.21
C ALA A 422 -30.41 -27.04 2.29
N GLU A 423 -29.52 -26.81 1.31
CA GLU A 423 -28.14 -27.29 1.37
C GLU A 423 -27.33 -26.60 2.47
N ALA A 424 -27.53 -25.29 2.68
CA ALA A 424 -26.89 -24.53 3.76
C ALA A 424 -27.28 -25.08 5.15
N VAL A 425 -28.57 -25.34 5.37
CA VAL A 425 -29.08 -25.95 6.61
C VAL A 425 -28.40 -27.29 6.90
N LEU A 426 -28.23 -28.16 5.90
CA LEU A 426 -27.54 -29.44 6.08
C LEU A 426 -26.07 -29.31 6.48
N GLN A 427 -25.42 -28.21 6.11
CA GLN A 427 -24.02 -27.94 6.43
C GLN A 427 -23.85 -27.16 7.75
N HIS A 428 -24.93 -26.61 8.30
CA HIS A 428 -24.91 -25.92 9.59
C HIS A 428 -24.42 -26.87 10.69
N ASN A 429 -23.56 -26.37 11.59
CA ASN A 429 -22.86 -27.20 12.58
C ASN A 429 -23.84 -28.02 13.46
N ASP A 430 -24.94 -27.41 13.89
CA ASP A 430 -25.94 -28.08 14.73
C ASP A 430 -26.64 -29.23 14.00
N VAL A 431 -26.99 -29.05 12.72
CA VAL A 431 -27.66 -30.10 11.92
C VAL A 431 -26.65 -31.16 11.49
N ARG A 432 -25.47 -30.74 11.04
CA ARG A 432 -24.39 -31.63 10.61
C ARG A 432 -23.91 -32.52 11.75
N SER A 433 -23.77 -32.00 12.96
CA SER A 433 -23.38 -32.79 14.14
C SER A 433 -24.41 -33.87 14.47
N ILE A 434 -25.71 -33.57 14.35
CA ILE A 434 -26.78 -34.56 14.49
C ILE A 434 -26.67 -35.64 13.42
N ILE A 435 -26.49 -35.27 12.15
CA ILE A 435 -26.35 -36.22 11.04
C ILE A 435 -25.13 -37.13 11.23
N LEU A 436 -23.98 -36.55 11.62
CA LEU A 436 -22.73 -37.28 11.85
C LEU A 436 -22.81 -38.22 13.06
N LYS A 437 -23.49 -37.80 14.14
CA LYS A 437 -23.69 -38.63 15.34
C LYS A 437 -24.40 -39.95 15.01
N HIS A 438 -25.36 -39.91 14.10
CA HIS A 438 -26.16 -41.08 13.71
C HIS A 438 -25.59 -41.81 12.48
N ASN A 439 -24.63 -41.19 11.77
CA ASN A 439 -23.80 -41.74 10.70
C ASN A 439 -24.49 -42.66 9.66
N SER A 440 -25.70 -42.29 9.21
CA SER A 440 -26.48 -43.09 8.24
C SER A 440 -26.69 -42.31 6.94
N PRO A 441 -26.42 -42.89 5.74
CA PRO A 441 -26.73 -42.26 4.46
C PRO A 441 -28.22 -41.90 4.32
N ALA A 442 -29.11 -42.74 4.84
CA ALA A 442 -30.55 -42.53 4.83
C ALA A 442 -30.99 -41.36 5.73
N MET A 443 -30.19 -41.01 6.75
CA MET A 443 -30.43 -39.86 7.63
C MET A 443 -30.31 -38.56 6.83
N ARG A 444 -29.24 -38.39 6.05
CA ARG A 444 -29.02 -37.17 5.26
C ARG A 444 -30.12 -36.96 4.23
N GLU A 445 -30.54 -38.03 3.55
CA GLU A 445 -31.61 -37.95 2.56
C GLU A 445 -32.95 -37.62 3.23
N SER A 446 -33.29 -38.27 4.34
CA SER A 446 -34.54 -38.01 5.06
C SER A 446 -34.56 -36.60 5.67
N ALA A 447 -33.42 -36.12 6.20
CA ALA A 447 -33.27 -34.75 6.67
C ALA A 447 -33.49 -33.75 5.53
N LEU A 448 -32.90 -33.97 4.35
CA LEU A 448 -33.10 -33.09 3.20
C LEU A 448 -34.57 -33.07 2.73
N ARG A 449 -35.25 -34.22 2.74
CA ARG A 449 -36.69 -34.33 2.42
C ARG A 449 -37.59 -33.63 3.44
N LEU A 450 -37.16 -33.49 4.69
CA LEU A 450 -37.85 -32.67 5.70
C LEU A 450 -37.54 -31.17 5.53
N ILE A 451 -36.28 -30.82 5.29
CA ILE A 451 -35.79 -29.43 5.23
C ILE A 451 -36.33 -28.69 4.01
N ARG A 452 -36.32 -29.30 2.82
CA ARG A 452 -36.71 -28.63 1.56
C ARG A 452 -38.12 -28.03 1.62
N PRO A 453 -39.17 -28.77 2.02
CA PRO A 453 -40.51 -28.20 2.13
C PRO A 453 -40.62 -27.11 3.20
N LEU A 454 -39.92 -27.25 4.34
CA LEU A 454 -39.90 -26.22 5.39
C LEU A 454 -39.31 -24.90 4.86
N VAL A 455 -38.22 -24.97 4.10
CA VAL A 455 -37.64 -23.78 3.46
C VAL A 455 -38.62 -23.19 2.43
N LYS A 456 -39.24 -24.02 1.59
CA LYS A 456 -40.26 -23.58 0.61
C LYS A 456 -41.43 -22.85 1.30
N ALA A 457 -41.86 -23.35 2.46
CA ALA A 457 -42.93 -22.75 3.25
C ALA A 457 -42.57 -21.37 3.82
N GLU A 458 -41.32 -21.13 4.22
CA GLU A 458 -40.90 -19.79 4.65
C GLU A 458 -40.77 -18.81 3.47
N PHE A 459 -40.28 -19.28 2.32
CA PHE A 459 -40.16 -18.45 1.12
C PHE A 459 -41.54 -18.04 0.56
N SER A 460 -42.52 -18.94 0.55
CA SER A 460 -43.86 -18.65 0.01
C SER A 460 -44.62 -17.58 0.80
N LYS A 461 -44.32 -17.39 2.10
CA LYS A 461 -44.89 -16.31 2.93
C LYS A 461 -44.57 -14.91 2.41
N THR A 462 -43.51 -14.76 1.62
CA THR A 462 -43.04 -13.47 1.10
C THR A 462 -43.75 -13.05 -0.20
N GLY A 463 -44.40 -13.99 -0.89
CA GLY A 463 -45.00 -13.75 -2.21
C GLY A 463 -44.00 -13.49 -3.35
N ALA A 464 -42.69 -13.65 -3.11
CA ALA A 464 -41.65 -13.44 -4.12
C ALA A 464 -41.47 -14.67 -5.04
N ASP A 465 -41.17 -14.41 -6.31
CA ASP A 465 -40.74 -15.39 -7.34
C ASP A 465 -41.68 -16.56 -7.65
N GLY A 466 -43.01 -16.39 -7.59
CA GLY A 466 -43.96 -17.41 -8.03
C GLY A 466 -43.83 -18.75 -7.27
N ILE A 467 -43.18 -18.73 -6.10
CA ILE A 467 -43.03 -19.88 -5.21
C ILE A 467 -44.39 -20.15 -4.58
N VAL A 468 -45.08 -21.16 -5.11
CA VAL A 468 -46.33 -21.66 -4.55
C VAL A 468 -46.03 -22.30 -3.18
N GLY A 469 -46.99 -22.20 -2.25
CA GLY A 469 -46.89 -22.82 -0.93
C GLY A 469 -46.73 -24.34 -0.97
N LEU A 470 -46.78 -24.98 0.21
CA LEU A 470 -46.76 -26.43 0.31
C LEU A 470 -47.92 -27.03 -0.49
N ASP A 471 -47.61 -27.98 -1.37
CA ASP A 471 -48.61 -28.79 -2.05
C ASP A 471 -48.82 -30.13 -1.32
N ALA A 472 -49.83 -30.91 -1.76
CA ALA A 472 -50.15 -32.18 -1.12
C ALA A 472 -49.00 -33.21 -1.20
N GLU A 473 -48.13 -33.10 -2.21
CA GLU A 473 -46.96 -33.96 -2.37
C GLU A 473 -45.87 -33.58 -1.37
N ASP A 474 -45.60 -32.29 -1.18
CA ASP A 474 -44.67 -31.77 -0.18
C ASP A 474 -45.07 -32.20 1.23
N GLU A 475 -46.36 -32.09 1.58
CA GLU A 475 -46.87 -32.50 2.90
C GLU A 475 -46.69 -34.01 3.13
N GLU A 476 -46.94 -34.84 2.12
CA GLU A 476 -46.77 -36.28 2.23
C GLU A 476 -45.29 -36.66 2.33
N GLN A 477 -44.41 -36.05 1.53
CA GLN A 477 -42.96 -36.26 1.63
C GLN A 477 -42.42 -35.83 3.00
N MET A 478 -42.90 -34.72 3.56
CA MET A 478 -42.56 -34.31 4.93
C MET A 478 -42.99 -35.34 5.96
N LYS A 479 -44.23 -35.84 5.89
CA LYS A 479 -44.75 -36.86 6.83
C LYS A 479 -43.97 -38.17 6.75
N ILE A 480 -43.58 -38.58 5.55
CA ILE A 480 -42.75 -39.78 5.34
C ILE A 480 -41.34 -39.56 5.92
N ALA A 481 -40.71 -38.43 5.61
CA ALA A 481 -39.39 -38.08 6.10
C ALA A 481 -39.37 -37.98 7.64
N GLU A 482 -40.37 -37.33 8.22
CA GLU A 482 -40.50 -37.18 9.66
C GLU A 482 -40.68 -38.52 10.38
N ARG A 483 -41.51 -39.43 9.83
CA ARG A 483 -41.64 -40.79 10.37
C ARG A 483 -40.30 -41.52 10.39
N ARG A 484 -39.52 -41.43 9.31
CA ARG A 484 -38.18 -42.05 9.23
C ARG A 484 -37.18 -41.43 10.19
N LEU A 485 -37.19 -40.10 10.30
CA LEU A 485 -36.29 -39.38 11.20
C LEU A 485 -36.62 -39.64 12.67
N LYS A 486 -37.90 -39.74 13.06
CA LYS A 486 -38.31 -40.04 14.45
C LYS A 486 -37.88 -41.43 14.94
N VAL A 487 -37.61 -42.38 14.03
CA VAL A 487 -37.04 -43.68 14.40
C VAL A 487 -35.57 -43.55 14.85
N LEU A 488 -34.88 -42.51 14.37
CA LEU A 488 -33.44 -42.33 14.55
C LEU A 488 -33.09 -41.17 15.49
N LEU A 489 -33.93 -40.13 15.52
CA LEU A 489 -33.71 -38.88 16.25
C LEU A 489 -34.65 -38.78 17.44
N ASN A 490 -34.16 -38.22 18.55
CA ASN A 490 -35.01 -37.83 19.65
C ASN A 490 -35.73 -36.49 19.38
N ASP A 491 -36.74 -36.17 20.18
CA ASP A 491 -37.53 -34.94 20.02
C ASP A 491 -36.73 -33.65 20.14
N LYS A 492 -35.59 -33.67 20.85
CA LYS A 492 -34.71 -32.50 20.95
C LYS A 492 -33.94 -32.29 19.65
N GLU A 493 -33.39 -33.35 19.06
CA GLU A 493 -32.68 -33.33 17.78
C GLU A 493 -33.62 -32.96 16.63
N MET A 494 -34.84 -33.51 16.62
CA MET A 494 -35.87 -33.14 15.64
C MET A 494 -36.26 -31.66 15.72
N ARG A 495 -36.45 -31.13 16.93
CA ARG A 495 -36.73 -29.69 17.13
C ARG A 495 -35.56 -28.82 16.66
N ALA A 496 -34.33 -29.20 17.00
CA ALA A 496 -33.15 -28.45 16.58
C ALA A 496 -33.05 -28.33 15.05
N ILE A 497 -33.33 -29.41 14.31
CA ILE A 497 -33.35 -29.36 12.83
C ILE A 497 -34.42 -28.38 12.33
N ARG A 498 -35.64 -28.41 12.88
CA ARG A 498 -36.74 -27.53 12.46
C ARG A 498 -36.47 -26.06 12.79
N GLU A 499 -36.02 -25.77 14.00
CA GLU A 499 -35.69 -24.41 14.44
C GLU A 499 -34.55 -23.83 13.59
N CYS A 500 -33.47 -24.59 13.41
CA CYS A 500 -32.35 -24.19 12.55
C CYS A 500 -32.80 -23.93 11.11
N THR A 501 -33.63 -24.82 10.54
CA THR A 501 -34.20 -24.65 9.19
C THR A 501 -34.99 -23.35 9.07
N THR A 502 -35.87 -23.08 10.05
CA THR A 502 -36.74 -21.91 10.06
C THR A 502 -35.91 -20.63 10.17
N ASN A 503 -34.97 -20.58 11.11
CA ASN A 503 -34.12 -19.42 11.34
C ASN A 503 -33.26 -19.10 10.10
N ILE A 504 -32.62 -20.11 9.51
CA ILE A 504 -31.78 -19.94 8.31
C ILE A 504 -32.63 -19.49 7.11
N ALA A 505 -33.83 -20.05 6.94
CA ALA A 505 -34.73 -19.65 5.87
C ALA A 505 -35.21 -18.19 6.02
N GLN A 506 -35.63 -17.79 7.23
CA GLN A 506 -36.05 -16.42 7.54
C GLN A 506 -34.91 -15.41 7.35
N ALA A 507 -33.71 -15.74 7.82
CA ALA A 507 -32.53 -14.90 7.62
C ALA A 507 -32.20 -14.75 6.13
N SER A 508 -32.30 -15.83 5.35
CA SER A 508 -32.06 -15.80 3.90
C SER A 508 -33.11 -14.94 3.18
N VAL A 509 -34.39 -15.03 3.57
CA VAL A 509 -35.45 -14.17 3.06
C VAL A 509 -35.18 -12.69 3.37
N ALA A 510 -34.85 -12.37 4.64
CA ALA A 510 -34.58 -11.01 5.07
C ALA A 510 -33.38 -10.39 4.32
N LEU A 511 -32.36 -11.21 4.05
CA LEU A 511 -31.16 -10.83 3.31
C LEU A 511 -31.48 -10.30 1.89
N HIS A 512 -32.49 -10.88 1.23
CA HIS A 512 -32.93 -10.50 -0.12
C HIS A 512 -34.06 -9.46 -0.13
N GLY A 513 -34.86 -9.39 0.94
CA GLY A 513 -35.88 -8.35 1.12
C GLY A 513 -35.31 -6.96 1.44
N ALA A 514 -34.02 -6.87 1.76
CA ALA A 514 -33.36 -5.61 2.10
C ALA A 514 -32.98 -4.79 0.84
N PRO A 515 -33.55 -3.59 0.61
CA PRO A 515 -33.26 -2.76 -0.57
C PRO A 515 -31.80 -2.26 -0.64
N MET A 516 -31.05 -2.39 0.46
CA MET A 516 -29.65 -2.00 0.62
C MET A 516 -28.73 -3.21 0.84
N GLY A 517 -29.24 -4.44 0.62
CA GLY A 517 -28.53 -5.70 0.81
C GLY A 517 -27.81 -6.19 -0.45
N ILE A 518 -28.01 -7.45 -0.81
CA ILE A 518 -27.43 -8.06 -2.01
C ILE A 518 -27.99 -7.36 -3.26
N GLY A 519 -27.10 -6.81 -4.09
CA GLY A 519 -27.46 -6.16 -5.34
C GLY A 519 -27.64 -4.64 -5.26
N TYR A 520 -27.27 -4.01 -4.14
CA TYR A 520 -27.30 -2.55 -3.99
C TYR A 520 -26.66 -1.83 -5.19
N VAL A 521 -27.36 -0.84 -5.74
CA VAL A 521 -26.98 -0.19 -7.01
C VAL A 521 -25.63 0.50 -6.91
N VAL A 522 -25.27 1.05 -5.74
CA VAL A 522 -23.96 1.66 -5.54
C VAL A 522 -22.85 0.60 -5.58
N ASP A 523 -23.07 -0.60 -5.04
CA ASP A 523 -22.07 -1.68 -5.13
C ASP A 523 -21.78 -2.03 -6.59
N LYS A 524 -22.84 -2.12 -7.41
CA LYS A 524 -22.72 -2.36 -8.86
C LYS A 524 -21.99 -1.22 -9.57
N LYS A 525 -22.26 0.03 -9.22
CA LYS A 525 -21.56 1.21 -9.76
C LYS A 525 -20.09 1.28 -9.33
N MET A 526 -19.79 0.81 -8.14
CA MET A 526 -18.46 0.82 -7.53
C MET A 526 -17.63 -0.44 -7.85
N GLY A 527 -18.22 -1.44 -8.50
CA GLY A 527 -17.55 -2.72 -8.79
C GLY A 527 -17.31 -3.60 -7.56
N THR A 528 -17.78 -3.21 -6.37
CA THR A 528 -17.55 -3.94 -5.10
C THR A 528 -18.33 -5.25 -5.02
N ASN A 529 -19.26 -5.47 -5.95
CA ASN A 529 -20.01 -6.71 -6.10
C ASN A 529 -19.30 -7.77 -6.96
N GLN A 530 -18.17 -7.44 -7.60
CA GLN A 530 -17.48 -8.31 -8.57
C GLN A 530 -16.38 -9.18 -7.95
N HIS A 531 -16.08 -8.96 -6.67
CA HIS A 531 -15.08 -9.66 -5.87
C HIS A 531 -15.76 -10.32 -4.67
#